data_AF-A0A2W4TJF6-F1
#
_entry.id   AF-A0A2W4TJF6-F1
#
_cell.length_a   1.000
_cell.length_b   1.000
_cell.length_c   1.000
_cell.angle_alpha   90.00
_cell.angle_beta   90.00
_cell.angle_gamma   90.00
#
_symmetry.space_group_name_H-M   'P 1'
#
loop_
_entity.id
_entity.type
_entity.pdbx_description
1 polymer ?
#
loop_
_entity_poly.entity_id
_entity_poly.type
_entity_poly.pdbx_seq_one_letter_code
_entity_poly.pdbx_strand_id
1 'polypeptide(L)'
;MLFTFVLALACVLPLASAQEDEGAGPDDDAVLIPPSRFHGNWRVVARDDSDDSALMHLSIQHGVGEKVGSGDYALLQPFCDAMVGEPITGTAQCETTDTGGVFELVAPRRRWLVLVFHPTADGADHTLALRLKGRQMVGEYRNADVVLPIVLERLP
;
A
#
# COMPACT_ATOMS: atom_id res chain seq x y z
N MET A 1 -12.59 68.51 23.96
CA MET A 1 -13.61 67.62 24.54
C MET A 1 -13.69 66.37 23.67
N LEU A 2 -13.56 65.20 24.31
CA LEU A 2 -13.91 63.82 23.94
C LEU A 2 -13.28 63.21 22.66
N PHE A 3 -12.32 62.26 22.71
CA PHE A 3 -12.28 60.85 23.16
C PHE A 3 -13.03 59.83 22.27
N THR A 4 -12.34 58.70 22.00
CA THR A 4 -12.89 57.32 21.84
C THR A 4 -13.14 56.80 20.41
N PHE A 5 -12.79 55.57 20.02
CA PHE A 5 -11.86 54.52 20.49
C PHE A 5 -11.67 53.55 19.29
N VAL A 6 -10.49 52.96 19.15
CA VAL A 6 -10.20 51.83 18.26
C VAL A 6 -10.66 50.54 18.95
N LEU A 7 -11.50 49.72 18.31
CA LEU A 7 -11.86 48.38 18.82
C LEU A 7 -11.18 47.33 17.93
N ALA A 8 -10.05 46.80 18.39
CA ALA A 8 -9.45 45.58 17.84
C ALA A 8 -10.04 44.37 18.59
N LEU A 9 -10.78 43.53 17.87
CA LEU A 9 -11.35 42.30 18.40
C LEU A 9 -10.25 41.22 18.42
N ALA A 10 -9.66 40.98 19.59
CA ALA A 10 -8.73 39.87 19.80
C ALA A 10 -9.51 38.55 19.85
N CYS A 11 -9.27 37.69 18.87
CA CYS A 11 -9.78 36.32 18.84
C CYS A 11 -8.90 35.46 19.76
N VAL A 12 -9.42 35.09 20.94
CA VAL A 12 -8.74 34.16 21.85
C VAL A 12 -9.25 32.75 21.53
N LEU A 13 -8.43 31.98 20.81
CA LEU A 13 -8.65 30.54 20.66
C LEU A 13 -8.23 29.84 21.96
N PRO A 14 -9.03 28.91 22.49
CA PRO A 14 -8.60 28.08 23.60
C PRO A 14 -7.45 27.17 23.14
N LEU A 15 -6.27 27.33 23.75
CA LEU A 15 -5.21 26.32 23.69
C LEU A 15 -5.78 25.04 24.31
N ALA A 16 -5.92 23.99 23.49
CA ALA A 16 -6.10 22.65 24.01
C ALA A 16 -4.83 22.30 24.82
N SER A 17 -4.97 22.17 26.13
CA SER A 17 -3.90 21.64 26.96
C SER A 17 -3.68 20.18 26.56
N ALA A 18 -2.47 19.85 26.12
CA ALA A 18 -2.02 18.48 26.05
C ALA A 18 -2.13 17.90 27.46
N GLN A 19 -3.13 17.05 27.70
CA GLN A 19 -3.18 16.23 28.89
C GLN A 19 -2.06 15.21 28.70
N GLU A 20 -0.96 15.40 29.42
CA GLU A 20 0.09 14.39 29.55
C GLU A 20 -0.54 13.13 30.14
N ASP A 21 -0.55 12.05 29.36
CA ASP A 21 -0.93 10.72 29.81
C ASP A 21 0.19 10.21 30.72
N GLU A 22 0.01 10.35 32.04
CA GLU A 22 0.92 9.85 33.08
C GLU A 22 1.10 8.31 33.05
N GLY A 23 0.40 7.59 32.15
CA GLY A 23 0.55 6.15 31.93
C GLY A 23 1.58 5.75 30.86
N ALA A 24 2.09 6.69 30.06
CA ALA A 24 3.15 6.42 29.09
C ALA A 24 4.51 6.36 29.81
N GLY A 25 4.81 5.21 30.42
CA GLY A 25 6.17 4.90 30.86
C GLY A 25 7.15 5.03 29.69
N PRO A 26 8.46 5.24 29.95
CA PRO A 26 9.43 5.30 28.87
C PRO A 26 9.38 3.99 28.08
N ASP A 27 9.14 4.09 26.77
CA ASP A 27 9.20 2.97 25.81
C ASP A 27 10.66 2.47 25.60
N ASP A 28 11.48 2.50 26.67
CA ASP A 28 12.91 2.18 26.65
C ASP A 28 13.16 0.70 26.33
N ASP A 29 12.13 -0.14 26.41
CA ASP A 29 12.16 -1.57 26.09
C ASP A 29 11.58 -1.90 24.70
N ALA A 30 11.18 -0.90 23.89
CA ALA A 30 10.71 -1.13 22.53
C ALA A 30 11.87 -1.61 21.63
N VAL A 31 11.99 -2.93 21.45
CA VAL A 31 12.97 -3.51 20.54
C VAL A 31 12.59 -3.15 19.10
N LEU A 32 13.36 -2.25 18.50
CA LEU A 32 13.23 -1.90 17.09
C LEU A 32 13.62 -3.09 16.22
N ILE A 33 12.62 -3.77 15.67
CA ILE A 33 12.83 -4.84 14.68
C ILE A 33 13.22 -4.18 13.35
N PRO A 34 14.40 -4.49 12.79
CA PRO A 34 14.82 -3.89 11.53
C PRO A 34 13.90 -4.34 10.37
N PRO A 35 13.69 -3.48 9.36
CA PRO A 35 12.86 -3.83 8.22
C PRO A 35 13.48 -4.97 7.42
N SER A 36 12.63 -5.86 6.91
CA SER A 36 13.04 -6.91 6.01
C SER A 36 13.30 -6.39 4.59
N ARG A 37 13.88 -7.24 3.73
CA ARG A 37 14.07 -6.93 2.29
C ARG A 37 12.77 -6.71 1.50
N PHE A 38 11.63 -7.14 2.04
CA PHE A 38 10.32 -6.95 1.42
C PHE A 38 9.65 -5.64 1.84
N HIS A 39 10.09 -5.06 2.97
CA HIS A 39 9.56 -3.82 3.50
C HIS A 39 9.74 -2.65 2.51
N GLY A 40 8.72 -1.81 2.39
CA GLY A 40 8.74 -0.56 1.64
C GLY A 40 7.63 -0.46 0.61
N ASN A 41 7.73 0.57 -0.23
CA ASN A 41 6.75 0.87 -1.27
C ASN A 41 7.16 0.25 -2.62
N TRP A 42 6.17 -0.23 -3.36
CA TRP A 42 6.37 -0.92 -4.62
C TRP A 42 5.30 -0.51 -5.62
N ARG A 43 5.66 -0.50 -6.90
CA ARG A 43 4.72 -0.50 -8.01
C ARG A 43 4.69 -1.87 -8.67
N VAL A 44 3.50 -2.32 -9.07
CA VAL A 44 3.28 -3.52 -9.86
C VAL A 44 3.13 -3.11 -11.31
N VAL A 45 3.84 -3.80 -12.21
CA VAL A 45 3.72 -3.64 -13.66
C VAL A 45 3.49 -5.00 -14.30
N ALA A 46 2.71 -5.05 -15.37
CA ALA A 46 2.63 -6.25 -16.21
C ALA A 46 3.98 -6.43 -16.92
N ARG A 47 4.50 -7.66 -16.91
CA ARG A 47 5.83 -7.93 -17.49
C ARG A 47 5.86 -7.73 -19.00
N ASP A 48 4.75 -7.99 -19.66
CA ASP A 48 4.64 -7.99 -21.11
C ASP A 48 3.93 -6.72 -21.63
N ASP A 49 3.71 -5.72 -20.76
CA ASP A 49 3.18 -4.40 -21.12
C ASP A 49 4.29 -3.49 -21.65
N SER A 50 4.14 -3.00 -22.88
CA SER A 50 5.11 -2.12 -23.54
C SER A 50 5.13 -0.71 -22.97
N ASP A 51 4.03 -0.28 -22.38
CA ASP A 51 3.84 1.09 -21.93
C ASP A 51 4.30 1.31 -20.48
N ASP A 52 4.77 0.23 -19.82
CA ASP A 52 5.22 0.23 -18.41
C ASP A 52 4.16 0.83 -17.47
N SER A 53 2.89 0.52 -17.72
CA SER A 53 1.78 1.07 -16.96
C SER A 53 1.76 0.45 -15.57
N ALA A 54 1.76 1.31 -14.55
CA ALA A 54 1.60 0.88 -13.18
C ALA A 54 0.18 0.34 -12.99
N LEU A 55 0.08 -0.93 -12.62
CA LEU A 55 -1.18 -1.63 -12.35
C LEU A 55 -1.63 -1.42 -10.90
N MET A 56 -0.69 -1.31 -9.98
CA MET A 56 -0.96 -1.18 -8.55
C MET A 56 0.21 -0.50 -7.86
N HIS A 57 -0.07 0.31 -6.85
CA HIS A 57 0.89 0.69 -5.82
C HIS A 57 0.61 -0.08 -4.55
N LEU A 58 1.65 -0.48 -3.82
CA LEU A 58 1.50 -1.17 -2.54
C LEU A 58 2.60 -0.77 -1.56
N SER A 59 2.25 -0.79 -0.27
CA SER A 59 3.19 -0.67 0.83
C SER A 59 3.23 -1.96 1.62
N ILE A 60 4.43 -2.42 1.97
CA ILE A 60 4.64 -3.61 2.80
C ILE A 60 5.35 -3.20 4.07
N GLN A 61 4.77 -3.53 5.22
CA GLN A 61 5.42 -3.44 6.52
C GLN A 61 5.72 -4.85 7.03
N HIS A 62 7.00 -5.20 7.06
CA HIS A 62 7.47 -6.50 7.52
C HIS A 62 8.89 -6.42 8.08
N GLY A 63 9.07 -6.84 9.32
CA GLY A 63 10.34 -6.91 10.06
C GLY A 63 11.13 -8.19 9.79
N VAL A 64 12.43 -8.19 10.12
CA VAL A 64 13.26 -9.40 10.02
C VAL A 64 12.83 -10.42 11.07
N GLY A 65 12.53 -11.64 10.63
CA GLY A 65 12.18 -12.76 11.51
C GLY A 65 10.68 -12.93 11.74
N GLU A 66 9.87 -11.94 11.32
CA GLU A 66 8.42 -12.07 11.29
C GLU A 66 7.98 -13.13 10.28
N LYS A 67 6.87 -13.80 10.59
CA LYS A 67 6.27 -14.83 9.72
C LYS A 67 5.23 -14.25 8.77
N VAL A 68 4.62 -13.15 9.17
CA VAL A 68 3.54 -12.45 8.48
C VAL A 68 3.78 -10.96 8.66
N GLY A 69 3.58 -10.17 7.60
CA GLY A 69 3.61 -8.71 7.66
C GLY A 69 2.21 -8.12 7.51
N SER A 70 2.16 -6.82 7.32
CA SER A 70 0.98 -6.07 6.90
C SER A 70 1.29 -5.27 5.64
N GLY A 71 0.26 -4.71 5.02
CA GLY A 71 0.42 -3.80 3.90
C GLY A 71 -0.90 -3.30 3.37
N ASP A 72 -0.79 -2.25 2.58
CA ASP A 72 -1.88 -1.60 1.86
C ASP A 72 -1.59 -1.60 0.36
N TYR A 73 -2.64 -1.43 -0.43
CA TYR A 73 -2.55 -1.32 -1.88
C TYR A 73 -3.53 -0.28 -2.41
N ALA A 74 -3.22 0.24 -3.59
CA ALA A 74 -4.09 1.06 -4.42
C ALA A 74 -4.02 0.53 -5.85
N LEU A 75 -5.18 0.22 -6.43
CA LEU A 75 -5.30 -0.20 -7.82
C LEU A 75 -5.31 1.02 -8.73
N LEU A 76 -4.57 0.91 -9.83
CA LEU A 76 -4.46 1.96 -10.83
C LEU A 76 -5.08 1.47 -12.13
N GLN A 77 -5.53 2.38 -12.98
CA GLN A 77 -5.74 2.03 -14.39
C GLN A 77 -4.38 1.70 -15.01
N PRO A 78 -4.22 0.58 -15.74
CA PRO A 78 -5.22 -0.36 -16.30
C PRO A 78 -5.46 -1.70 -15.56
N PHE A 79 -5.47 -1.76 -14.22
CA PHE A 79 -5.59 -3.03 -13.49
C PHE A 79 -6.80 -3.89 -13.90
N CYS A 80 -7.88 -3.29 -14.37
CA CYS A 80 -9.06 -4.06 -14.78
C CYS A 80 -8.82 -4.92 -16.01
N ASP A 81 -8.00 -4.47 -16.96
CA ASP A 81 -7.58 -5.30 -18.10
C ASP A 81 -6.87 -6.56 -17.56
N ALA A 82 -6.02 -6.40 -16.54
CA ALA A 82 -5.37 -7.52 -15.86
C ALA A 82 -6.34 -8.45 -15.12
N MET A 83 -7.44 -7.95 -14.54
CA MET A 83 -8.40 -8.79 -13.81
C MET A 83 -9.21 -9.70 -14.72
N VAL A 84 -9.48 -9.27 -15.95
CA VAL A 84 -10.24 -10.05 -16.95
C VAL A 84 -9.35 -10.78 -17.96
N GLY A 85 -8.02 -10.60 -17.87
CA GLY A 85 -7.05 -11.27 -18.74
C GLY A 85 -6.96 -10.67 -20.14
N GLU A 86 -7.40 -9.42 -20.31
CA GLU A 86 -7.32 -8.68 -21.55
C GLU A 86 -5.93 -8.05 -21.73
N PRO A 87 -5.54 -7.68 -22.97
CA PRO A 87 -4.35 -6.87 -23.20
C PRO A 87 -4.40 -5.58 -22.39
N ILE A 88 -3.27 -5.20 -21.80
CA ILE A 88 -3.13 -4.00 -20.98
C ILE A 88 -3.14 -2.77 -21.90
N THR A 89 -4.25 -2.02 -21.95
CA THR A 89 -4.37 -0.87 -22.88
C THR A 89 -4.79 0.45 -22.21
N GLY A 90 -5.25 0.46 -20.96
CA GLY A 90 -5.57 1.76 -20.31
C GLY A 90 -6.92 2.35 -20.68
N THR A 91 -7.72 1.65 -21.47
CA THR A 91 -8.92 2.23 -22.09
C THR A 91 -10.22 1.87 -21.38
N ALA A 92 -10.22 0.86 -20.51
CA ALA A 92 -11.43 0.40 -19.82
C ALA A 92 -11.74 1.28 -18.59
N GLN A 93 -12.87 2.00 -18.62
CA GLN A 93 -13.42 2.60 -17.40
C GLN A 93 -13.88 1.49 -16.47
N CYS A 94 -13.39 1.50 -15.23
CA CYS A 94 -13.64 0.43 -14.28
C CYS A 94 -13.90 0.99 -12.88
N GLU A 95 -14.86 0.39 -12.20
CA GLU A 95 -15.32 0.80 -10.87
C GLU A 95 -14.21 0.72 -9.80
N THR A 96 -13.22 -0.16 -9.99
CA THR A 96 -12.11 -0.35 -9.06
C THR A 96 -10.94 0.63 -9.25
N THR A 97 -11.07 1.63 -10.14
CA THR A 97 -10.07 2.71 -10.27
C THR A 97 -9.97 3.48 -8.94
N ASP A 98 -8.74 3.74 -8.48
CA ASP A 98 -8.47 4.42 -7.21
C ASP A 98 -9.03 3.68 -5.98
N THR A 99 -9.38 2.41 -6.14
CA THR A 99 -9.78 1.55 -5.02
C THR A 99 -8.54 1.04 -4.33
N GLY A 100 -8.43 1.36 -3.05
CA GLY A 100 -7.39 0.87 -2.17
C GLY A 100 -7.93 -0.02 -1.07
N GLY A 101 -7.05 -0.81 -0.48
CA GLY A 101 -7.39 -1.73 0.59
C GLY A 101 -6.16 -2.18 1.37
N VAL A 102 -6.38 -3.12 2.28
CA VAL A 102 -5.32 -3.79 3.03
C VAL A 102 -5.18 -5.23 2.53
N PHE A 103 -3.96 -5.74 2.54
CA PHE A 103 -3.76 -7.16 2.26
C PHE A 103 -4.34 -8.00 3.38
N GLU A 104 -5.09 -9.04 3.03
CA GLU A 104 -5.48 -10.10 3.95
C GLU A 104 -4.24 -10.85 4.45
N LEU A 105 -3.28 -11.09 3.55
CA LEU A 105 -2.06 -11.83 3.85
C LEU A 105 -0.84 -11.16 3.23
N VAL A 106 0.21 -11.02 4.05
CA VAL A 106 1.58 -10.72 3.60
C VAL A 106 2.50 -11.80 4.15
N ALA A 107 2.81 -12.82 3.35
CA ALA A 107 3.53 -14.02 3.78
C ALA A 107 4.90 -14.16 3.08
N PRO A 108 5.98 -13.64 3.69
CA PRO A 108 7.33 -13.84 3.17
C PRO A 108 7.88 -15.22 3.52
N ARG A 109 8.52 -15.88 2.56
CA ARG A 109 9.21 -17.17 2.73
C ARG A 109 10.53 -17.20 1.99
N ARG A 110 11.63 -17.01 2.73
CA ARG A 110 12.96 -16.86 2.12
C ARG A 110 12.86 -15.83 0.98
N ARG A 111 13.22 -16.18 -0.25
CA ARG A 111 13.18 -15.26 -1.40
C ARG A 111 11.80 -15.10 -2.03
N TRP A 112 10.76 -15.67 -1.45
CA TRP A 112 9.39 -15.56 -1.93
C TRP A 112 8.56 -14.63 -1.06
N LEU A 113 7.56 -14.02 -1.67
CA LEU A 113 6.53 -13.22 -1.02
C LEU A 113 5.19 -13.62 -1.65
N VAL A 114 4.21 -13.91 -0.81
CA VAL A 114 2.82 -14.11 -1.22
C VAL A 114 1.99 -13.00 -0.60
N LEU A 115 1.21 -12.31 -1.43
CA LEU A 115 0.26 -11.28 -1.03
C LEU A 115 -1.14 -11.74 -1.43
N VAL A 116 -2.12 -11.62 -0.54
CA VAL A 116 -3.54 -11.92 -0.82
C VAL A 116 -4.40 -10.72 -0.47
N PHE A 117 -5.35 -10.38 -1.35
CA PHE A 117 -6.28 -9.27 -1.19
C PHE A 117 -7.59 -9.56 -1.93
N HIS A 118 -8.64 -8.79 -1.60
CA HIS A 118 -9.98 -8.93 -2.18
C HIS A 118 -10.43 -7.57 -2.73
N PRO A 119 -10.06 -7.23 -3.96
CA PRO A 119 -10.36 -5.92 -4.55
C PRO A 119 -11.82 -5.77 -4.99
N THR A 120 -12.55 -6.87 -5.10
CA THR A 120 -13.94 -6.94 -5.58
C THR A 120 -14.90 -7.29 -4.44
N ALA A 121 -16.13 -6.79 -4.55
CA ALA A 121 -17.16 -6.99 -3.51
C ALA A 121 -17.66 -8.45 -3.38
N ASP A 122 -17.33 -9.31 -4.35
CA ASP A 122 -17.62 -10.75 -4.29
C ASP A 122 -16.71 -11.52 -3.31
N GLY A 123 -15.65 -10.88 -2.80
CA GLY A 123 -14.71 -11.48 -1.87
C GLY A 123 -13.75 -12.49 -2.50
N ALA A 124 -13.60 -12.51 -3.82
CA ALA A 124 -12.69 -13.43 -4.50
C ALA A 124 -11.22 -13.18 -4.09
N ASP A 125 -10.42 -14.25 -4.07
CA ASP A 125 -8.99 -14.17 -3.78
C ASP A 125 -8.22 -13.63 -4.99
N HIS A 126 -7.47 -12.56 -4.76
CA HIS A 126 -6.46 -12.08 -5.69
C HIS A 126 -5.09 -12.27 -5.04
N THR A 127 -4.19 -12.96 -5.75
CA THR A 127 -2.88 -13.35 -5.21
C THR A 127 -1.75 -12.78 -6.03
N LEU A 128 -0.74 -12.20 -5.36
CA LEU A 128 0.57 -11.92 -5.95
C LEU A 128 1.59 -12.94 -5.41
N ALA A 129 2.10 -13.81 -6.28
CA ALA A 129 3.10 -14.82 -5.92
C ALA A 129 4.45 -14.45 -6.53
N LEU A 130 5.38 -14.00 -5.69
CA LEU A 130 6.53 -13.22 -6.12
C LEU A 130 7.85 -13.80 -5.61
N ARG A 131 8.90 -13.73 -6.44
CA ARG A 131 10.26 -14.08 -6.06
C ARG A 131 11.18 -12.87 -6.18
N LEU A 132 11.91 -12.57 -5.11
CA LEU A 132 12.93 -11.53 -5.12
C LEU A 132 14.12 -11.92 -6.03
N LYS A 133 14.41 -11.06 -6.99
CA LYS A 133 15.53 -11.14 -7.94
C LYS A 133 16.26 -9.79 -7.96
N GLY A 134 17.37 -9.71 -7.21
CA GLY A 134 18.10 -8.45 -7.06
C GLY A 134 17.25 -7.41 -6.32
N ARG A 135 16.95 -6.30 -6.99
CA ARG A 135 16.14 -5.18 -6.43
C ARG A 135 14.66 -5.22 -6.82
N GLN A 136 14.26 -6.15 -7.68
CA GLN A 136 12.88 -6.34 -8.13
C GLN A 136 12.32 -7.65 -7.57
N MET A 137 10.99 -7.76 -7.55
CA MET A 137 10.34 -9.06 -7.39
C MET A 137 9.64 -9.43 -8.69
N VAL A 138 9.77 -10.68 -9.11
CA VAL A 138 9.18 -11.17 -10.36
C VAL A 138 8.30 -12.34 -10.03
N GLY A 139 7.12 -12.39 -10.62
CA GLY A 139 6.17 -13.45 -10.37
C GLY A 139 4.89 -13.25 -11.15
N GLU A 140 3.77 -13.58 -10.52
CA GLU A 140 2.47 -13.61 -11.17
C GLU A 140 1.40 -13.02 -10.27
N TYR A 141 0.49 -12.28 -10.89
CA TYR A 141 -0.84 -12.02 -10.38
C TYR A 141 -1.76 -13.18 -10.79
N ARG A 142 -2.64 -13.60 -9.88
CA ARG A 142 -3.56 -14.71 -10.06
C ARG A 142 -4.92 -14.38 -9.45
N ASN A 143 -5.99 -14.70 -10.17
CA ASN A 143 -7.34 -14.88 -9.63
C ASN A 143 -7.89 -16.23 -10.14
N ALA A 144 -9.20 -16.47 -10.04
CA ALA A 144 -9.82 -17.73 -10.44
C ALA A 144 -9.57 -18.08 -11.93
N ASP A 145 -9.58 -17.09 -12.81
CA ASP A 145 -9.61 -17.28 -14.26
C ASP A 145 -8.34 -16.79 -14.98
N VAL A 146 -7.55 -15.95 -14.30
CA VAL A 146 -6.44 -15.21 -14.91
C VAL A 146 -5.12 -15.49 -14.18
N VAL A 147 -4.07 -15.67 -14.98
CA VAL A 147 -2.68 -15.67 -14.53
C VAL A 147 -1.92 -14.66 -15.38
N LEU A 148 -1.42 -13.60 -14.76
CA LEU A 148 -0.69 -12.53 -15.43
C LEU A 148 0.75 -12.45 -14.90
N PRO A 149 1.77 -12.55 -15.76
CA PRO A 149 3.15 -12.29 -15.34
C PRO A 149 3.35 -10.82 -14.96
N ILE A 150 3.93 -10.59 -13.79
CA ILE A 150 4.15 -9.24 -13.23
C ILE A 150 5.56 -9.06 -12.69
N VAL A 151 5.94 -7.79 -12.56
CA VAL A 151 7.13 -7.35 -11.86
C VAL A 151 6.72 -6.33 -10.80
N LEU A 152 7.31 -6.44 -9.60
CA LEU A 152 7.26 -5.39 -8.60
C LEU A 152 8.59 -4.66 -8.57
N GLU A 153 8.47 -3.35 -8.70
CA GLU A 153 9.58 -2.43 -8.70
C GLU A 153 9.52 -1.53 -7.49
N ARG A 154 10.67 -1.34 -6.85
CA ARG A 154 10.75 -0.56 -5.62
C ARG A 154 10.58 0.92 -5.95
N LEU A 155 9.65 1.56 -5.25
CA LEU A 155 9.47 3.00 -5.29
C LEU A 155 10.47 3.69 -4.33
N PRO A 156 10.90 4.92 -4.65
CA PRO A 156 11.81 5.69 -3.80
C PRO A 156 11.22 6.04 -2.42
#